data_AF-A0A9J6FMH8-F1
#
_entry.id   AF-A0A9J6FMH8-F1
#
_cell.length_a   1.000
_cell.length_b   1.000
_cell.length_c   1.000
_cell.angle_alpha   90.00
_cell.angle_beta   90.00
_cell.angle_gamma   90.00
#
_symmetry.space_group_name_H-M   'P 1'
#
loop_
_entity.id
_entity.type
_entity.pdbx_description
1 polymer ?
#
loop_
_entity_poly.entity_id
_entity_poly.type
_entity_poly.pdbx_seq_one_letter_code
_entity_poly.pdbx_strand_id
1 'polypeptide(L)'
;MAPKPVLVPSRGSQGTEECESIHLRFSPDHVLCKQNDGACQLIRTGINNTDKDAILHLHNHFRSQVAIGNTSGLPPASDMLEMEWDEELARVAQAHANLCSPQPSCPSCIRIEKFPFVGRTGCVIRSNSEDNTRDWEGCIRDMHGEASRIPSASSNSPLKTTRGAESFSQLAWAKTWRVGCGYAMYPSQRQGSRFEKRFTCAYGPGGNMRGEDVYKVGQPCSDCPEGTCCGASCRRYGYTAPFEGLCTGYAEAVLEAGQSAEMTFDQIIRPGRGSLCVVAEYSKGPNVAGQPDRGLFNLVVTPVERPERQRTINFSGGSSAVLRMRVTLMYDVPLQVGALNISNYHVRYLT
;
A
#
# COMPACT_ATOMS: atom_id res chain seq x y z
N MET A 1 40.21 2.86 54.80
CA MET A 1 39.69 2.95 53.42
C MET A 1 38.21 3.27 53.51
N ALA A 2 37.71 4.26 52.75
CA ALA A 2 36.29 4.60 52.74
C ALA A 2 35.52 3.75 51.71
N PRO A 3 34.23 3.43 51.94
CA PRO A 3 33.40 2.76 50.95
C PRO A 3 33.18 3.66 49.72
N LYS A 4 33.19 3.08 48.51
CA LYS A 4 32.84 3.82 47.29
C LYS A 4 31.34 4.14 47.27
N PRO A 5 30.91 5.33 46.82
CA PRO A 5 29.49 5.63 46.65
C PRO A 5 28.88 4.77 45.54
N VAL A 6 27.68 4.25 45.78
CA VAL A 6 26.88 3.56 44.76
C VAL A 6 26.20 4.61 43.89
N LEU A 7 26.52 4.62 42.59
CA LEU A 7 25.84 5.48 41.62
C LEU A 7 24.44 4.91 41.31
N VAL A 8 23.41 5.66 41.71
CA VAL A 8 22.02 5.39 41.31
C VAL A 8 21.80 5.94 39.90
N PRO A 9 21.27 5.16 38.94
CA PRO A 9 20.94 5.67 37.61
C PRO A 9 19.82 6.71 37.67
N SER A 10 20.09 7.93 37.19
CA SER A 10 19.09 8.99 37.05
C SER A 10 18.13 8.69 35.89
N ARG A 11 16.81 8.83 36.13
CA ARG A 11 15.79 8.78 35.07
C ARG A 11 15.73 10.11 34.29
N GLY A 12 15.67 10.02 32.97
CA GLY A 12 15.56 11.16 32.04
C GLY A 12 16.74 11.21 31.07
N SER A 13 16.56 11.45 29.77
CA SER A 13 15.32 11.75 29.02
C SER A 13 15.41 11.31 27.56
N GLN A 14 14.27 10.87 27.00
CA GLN A 14 13.97 10.78 25.55
C GLN A 14 15.06 10.15 24.66
N GLY A 15 14.90 8.86 24.36
CA GLY A 15 15.74 8.18 23.39
C GLY A 15 15.51 8.66 21.97
N THR A 16 16.58 8.76 21.20
CA THR A 16 16.53 8.64 19.74
C THR A 16 16.02 7.25 19.39
N GLU A 17 14.97 7.13 18.57
CA GLU A 17 14.63 5.85 17.96
C GLU A 17 15.77 5.44 17.02
N GLU A 18 16.49 4.38 17.38
CA GLU A 18 17.54 3.79 16.55
C GLU A 18 16.87 3.13 15.34
N CYS A 19 17.37 3.39 14.13
CA CYS A 19 16.65 2.94 12.93
C CYS A 19 16.53 1.42 12.89
N GLU A 20 15.29 0.93 12.73
CA GLU A 20 15.02 -0.50 12.66
C GLU A 20 15.91 -1.19 11.62
N SER A 21 16.57 -2.28 12.04
CA SER A 21 17.57 -2.97 11.21
C SER A 21 17.04 -3.47 9.87
N ILE A 22 15.72 -3.52 9.68
CA ILE A 22 15.09 -3.87 8.40
C ILE A 22 15.21 -2.74 7.36
N HIS A 23 15.06 -1.47 7.75
CA HIS A 23 15.15 -0.34 6.83
C HIS A 23 16.59 -0.07 6.38
N LEU A 24 17.56 -0.26 7.30
CA LEU A 24 18.98 -0.21 6.99
C LEU A 24 19.43 -1.27 5.96
N ARG A 25 18.72 -2.40 5.83
CA ARG A 25 18.99 -3.41 4.77
C ARG A 25 18.59 -2.93 3.38
N PHE A 26 17.62 -2.01 3.26
CA PHE A 26 17.25 -1.43 1.98
C PHE A 26 18.21 -0.32 1.57
N SER A 27 18.54 0.57 2.51
CA SER A 27 19.47 1.68 2.28
C SER A 27 19.94 2.29 3.61
N PRO A 28 21.23 2.67 3.76
CA PRO A 28 21.63 3.57 4.85
C PRO A 28 20.96 4.94 4.73
N ASP A 29 20.56 5.33 3.51
CA ASP A 29 19.85 6.58 3.21
C ASP A 29 18.32 6.47 3.38
N HIS A 30 17.78 5.41 3.98
CA HIS A 30 16.33 5.21 4.13
C HIS A 30 15.69 6.32 4.97
N VAL A 31 14.50 6.80 4.57
CA VAL A 31 13.84 7.95 5.21
C VAL A 31 13.49 7.71 6.68
N LEU A 32 13.22 6.46 7.09
CA LEU A 32 13.00 6.11 8.50
C LEU A 32 14.31 6.08 9.31
N CYS A 33 15.47 6.09 8.64
CA CYS A 33 16.78 6.20 9.28
C CYS A 33 17.35 7.63 9.29
N LYS A 34 16.64 8.61 8.71
CA LYS A 34 17.09 9.99 8.63
C LYS A 34 16.38 10.88 9.64
N GLN A 35 17.18 11.66 10.36
CA GLN A 35 16.68 12.73 11.21
C GLN A 35 16.58 14.04 10.42
N ASN A 36 15.81 14.99 10.95
CA ASN A 36 15.77 16.35 10.44
C ASN A 36 16.93 17.15 11.05
N ASP A 37 18.10 17.06 10.42
CA ASP A 37 19.36 17.66 10.87
C ASP A 37 19.40 19.19 10.71
N GLY A 38 18.38 19.89 11.22
CA GLY A 38 18.21 21.33 11.10
C GLY A 38 17.74 21.83 9.73
N ALA A 39 17.37 20.94 8.80
CA ALA A 39 16.92 21.30 7.45
C ALA A 39 15.65 22.18 7.47
N CYS A 40 14.80 22.01 8.49
CA CYS A 40 13.67 22.88 8.80
C CYS A 40 13.34 22.86 10.29
N GLN A 41 12.67 23.92 10.78
CA GLN A 41 11.99 23.86 12.07
C GLN A 41 10.57 23.31 11.85
N LEU A 42 10.26 22.13 12.39
CA LEU A 42 8.91 21.58 12.34
C LEU A 42 8.01 22.35 13.33
N ILE A 43 6.94 22.96 12.80
CA ILE A 43 5.91 23.66 13.59
C ILE A 43 4.80 22.66 13.94
N ARG A 44 4.40 21.82 12.98
CA ARG A 44 3.44 20.73 13.16
C ARG A 44 3.83 19.53 12.29
N THR A 45 3.49 18.34 12.76
CA THR A 45 3.74 17.06 12.10
C THR A 45 2.59 16.09 12.43
N GLY A 46 2.49 14.97 11.73
CA GLY A 46 1.51 13.92 12.00
C GLY A 46 0.13 14.18 11.41
N ILE A 47 -0.60 13.08 11.27
CA ILE A 47 -2.02 13.03 10.88
C ILE A 47 -2.83 12.28 11.95
N ASN A 48 -4.13 12.53 12.02
CA ASN A 48 -5.10 11.84 12.87
C ASN A 48 -6.01 10.92 12.01
N ASN A 49 -6.92 10.19 12.65
CA ASN A 49 -7.80 9.26 11.92
C ASN A 49 -8.73 9.99 10.94
N THR A 50 -9.25 11.17 11.27
CA THR A 50 -10.08 11.97 10.35
C THR A 50 -9.31 12.38 9.09
N ASP A 51 -8.01 12.68 9.20
CA ASP A 51 -7.16 12.86 8.03
C ASP A 51 -7.05 11.55 7.23
N LYS A 52 -6.79 10.40 7.87
CA LYS A 52 -6.70 9.07 7.20
C LYS A 52 -7.96 8.74 6.42
N ASP A 53 -9.12 8.87 7.07
CA ASP A 53 -10.44 8.60 6.50
C ASP A 53 -10.70 9.49 5.28
N ALA A 54 -10.42 10.79 5.39
CA ALA A 54 -10.56 11.75 4.29
C ALA A 54 -9.59 11.45 3.13
N ILE A 55 -8.33 11.17 3.42
CA ILE A 55 -7.31 10.80 2.42
C ILE A 55 -7.74 9.56 1.64
N LEU A 56 -8.14 8.50 2.34
CA LEU A 56 -8.52 7.22 1.72
C LEU A 56 -9.79 7.38 0.88
N HIS A 57 -10.79 8.07 1.42
CA HIS A 57 -12.03 8.39 0.70
C HIS A 57 -11.76 9.20 -0.57
N LEU A 58 -10.92 10.24 -0.50
CA LEU A 58 -10.57 11.07 -1.66
C LEU A 58 -9.83 10.27 -2.74
N HIS A 59 -8.88 9.41 -2.36
CA HIS A 59 -8.19 8.53 -3.31
C HIS A 59 -9.18 7.61 -4.04
N ASN A 60 -10.04 6.90 -3.29
CA ASN A 60 -10.99 5.97 -3.89
C ASN A 60 -12.10 6.69 -4.68
N HIS A 61 -12.54 7.88 -4.23
CA HIS A 61 -13.46 8.73 -4.98
C HIS A 61 -12.88 9.10 -6.36
N PHE A 62 -11.66 9.65 -6.42
CA PHE A 62 -11.05 10.03 -7.69
C PHE A 62 -10.69 8.83 -8.57
N ARG A 63 -10.25 7.69 -7.98
CA ARG A 63 -10.07 6.42 -8.72
C ARG A 63 -11.39 5.94 -9.33
N SER A 64 -12.49 6.03 -8.60
CA SER A 64 -13.83 5.70 -9.09
C SER A 64 -14.24 6.61 -10.26
N GLN A 65 -14.02 7.93 -10.15
CA GLN A 65 -14.29 8.86 -11.26
C GLN A 65 -13.40 8.62 -12.50
N VAL A 66 -12.21 8.04 -12.35
CA VAL A 66 -11.41 7.54 -13.49
C VAL A 66 -12.00 6.24 -14.03
N ALA A 67 -12.28 5.27 -13.16
CA ALA A 67 -12.75 3.95 -13.55
C ALA A 67 -14.06 3.99 -14.35
N ILE A 68 -15.05 4.77 -13.90
CA ILE A 68 -16.35 4.91 -14.57
C ILE A 68 -16.32 5.86 -15.80
N GLY A 69 -15.18 6.44 -16.13
CA GLY A 69 -15.03 7.33 -17.31
C GLY A 69 -15.52 8.78 -17.10
N ASN A 70 -15.76 9.22 -15.86
CA ASN A 70 -16.14 10.60 -15.54
C ASN A 70 -14.98 11.60 -15.58
N THR A 71 -13.72 11.13 -15.65
CA THR A 71 -12.54 12.01 -15.78
C THR A 71 -12.34 12.42 -17.24
N SER A 72 -12.65 13.68 -17.54
CA SER A 72 -12.67 14.22 -18.91
C SER A 72 -11.37 13.97 -19.69
N GLY A 73 -11.51 13.56 -20.95
CA GLY A 73 -10.39 13.30 -21.88
C GLY A 73 -9.68 11.96 -21.69
N LEU A 74 -10.10 11.13 -20.72
CA LEU A 74 -9.52 9.82 -20.44
C LEU A 74 -10.53 8.67 -20.64
N PRO A 75 -10.08 7.47 -21.06
CA PRO A 75 -10.93 6.29 -21.15
C PRO A 75 -11.26 5.69 -19.77
N PRO A 76 -12.38 4.95 -19.62
CA PRO A 76 -12.70 4.18 -18.42
C PRO A 76 -11.69 3.05 -18.16
N ALA A 77 -11.64 2.58 -16.91
CA ALA A 77 -10.72 1.54 -16.44
C ALA A 77 -11.44 0.25 -16.05
N SER A 78 -10.95 -0.90 -16.50
CA SER A 78 -11.57 -2.20 -16.23
C SER A 78 -11.02 -2.97 -15.03
N ASP A 79 -9.85 -2.58 -14.49
CA ASP A 79 -9.11 -3.32 -13.46
C ASP A 79 -8.70 -2.49 -12.23
N MET A 80 -9.30 -1.32 -12.03
CA MET A 80 -8.95 -0.37 -10.96
C MET A 80 -9.24 -0.92 -9.55
N LEU A 81 -8.22 -1.27 -8.77
CA LEU A 81 -8.40 -1.72 -7.38
C LEU A 81 -8.94 -0.59 -6.47
N GLU A 82 -9.71 -0.95 -5.46
CA GLU A 82 -9.92 -0.07 -4.31
C GLU A 82 -8.64 0.03 -3.48
N MET A 83 -8.29 1.22 -2.97
CA MET A 83 -7.18 1.37 -2.03
C MET A 83 -7.65 1.16 -0.59
N GLU A 84 -6.80 0.53 0.21
CA GLU A 84 -6.87 0.46 1.67
C GLU A 84 -5.73 1.27 2.31
N TRP A 85 -5.89 1.65 3.58
CA TRP A 85 -4.81 2.28 4.34
C TRP A 85 -3.66 1.29 4.61
N ASP A 86 -2.46 1.82 4.80
CA ASP A 86 -1.26 1.08 5.21
C ASP A 86 -0.40 1.92 6.17
N GLU A 87 -0.19 1.41 7.38
CA GLU A 87 0.53 2.15 8.41
C GLU A 87 2.05 2.18 8.15
N GLU A 88 2.65 1.19 7.47
CA GLU A 88 4.09 1.21 7.19
C GLU A 88 4.40 2.23 6.08
N LEU A 89 3.57 2.29 5.04
CA LEU A 89 3.61 3.38 4.06
C LEU A 89 3.37 4.74 4.72
N ALA A 90 2.49 4.83 5.72
CA ALA A 90 2.26 6.07 6.48
C ALA A 90 3.50 6.49 7.29
N ARG A 91 4.18 5.55 7.97
CA ARG A 91 5.47 5.82 8.64
C ARG A 91 6.51 6.36 7.65
N VAL A 92 6.70 5.71 6.50
CA VAL A 92 7.62 6.16 5.44
C VAL A 92 7.26 7.55 4.92
N ALA A 93 5.99 7.81 4.64
CA ALA A 93 5.50 9.10 4.15
C ALA A 93 5.67 10.22 5.19
N GLN A 94 5.43 9.93 6.47
CA GLN A 94 5.57 10.87 7.57
C GLN A 94 7.03 11.19 7.89
N ALA A 95 7.92 10.19 7.85
CA ALA A 95 9.36 10.39 7.96
C ALA A 95 9.87 11.30 6.83
N HIS A 96 9.51 11.02 5.57
CA HIS A 96 9.83 11.91 4.45
C HIS A 96 9.28 13.33 4.63
N ALA A 97 8.03 13.50 5.10
CA ALA A 97 7.47 14.82 5.34
C ALA A 97 8.28 15.61 6.38
N ASN A 98 8.75 14.94 7.44
CA ASN A 98 9.57 15.54 8.51
C ASN A 98 10.95 16.01 8.05
N LEU A 99 11.50 15.48 6.96
CA LEU A 99 12.78 15.94 6.38
C LEU A 99 12.67 17.28 5.63
N CYS A 100 11.44 17.76 5.36
CA CYS A 100 11.13 19.02 4.64
C CYS A 100 11.74 19.17 3.24
N SER A 101 12.44 18.16 2.73
CA SER A 101 13.30 18.20 1.54
C SER A 101 12.55 17.82 0.25
N PRO A 102 13.13 18.03 -0.94
CA PRO A 102 12.65 17.40 -2.16
C PRO A 102 12.61 15.87 -2.03
N GLN A 103 11.80 15.21 -2.87
CA GLN A 103 11.69 13.76 -2.87
C GLN A 103 13.06 13.08 -3.12
N PRO A 104 13.54 12.14 -2.25
CA PRO A 104 14.71 11.33 -2.56
C PRO A 104 14.52 10.52 -3.85
N SER A 105 15.56 10.48 -4.68
CA SER A 105 15.55 9.83 -6.00
C SER A 105 15.84 8.33 -5.95
N CYS A 106 16.29 7.80 -4.81
CA CYS A 106 16.60 6.39 -4.59
C CYS A 106 15.35 5.58 -4.20
N PRO A 107 14.88 4.60 -5.00
CA PRO A 107 13.70 3.80 -4.67
C PRO A 107 13.87 2.97 -3.39
N SER A 108 15.10 2.51 -3.12
CA SER A 108 15.42 1.77 -1.89
C SER A 108 15.35 2.62 -0.61
N CYS A 109 15.36 3.96 -0.72
CA CYS A 109 15.29 4.85 0.43
C CYS A 109 13.87 5.03 1.01
N ILE A 110 12.85 4.49 0.33
CA ILE A 110 11.43 4.51 0.76
C ILE A 110 10.80 3.11 0.72
N ARG A 111 11.61 2.07 0.51
CA ARG A 111 11.13 0.70 0.36
C ARG A 111 10.68 0.13 1.70
N ILE A 112 9.59 -0.63 1.69
CA ILE A 112 9.14 -1.44 2.83
C ILE A 112 9.27 -2.94 2.51
N GLU A 113 9.10 -3.81 3.50
CA GLU A 113 9.19 -5.27 3.31
C GLU A 113 8.15 -5.77 2.31
N LYS A 114 6.91 -5.37 2.56
CA LYS A 114 5.69 -5.67 1.80
C LYS A 114 5.78 -5.31 0.30
N PHE A 115 6.38 -4.17 -0.03
CA PHE A 115 6.43 -3.64 -1.40
C PHE A 115 7.87 -3.41 -1.89
N PRO A 116 8.39 -4.28 -2.78
CA PRO A 116 9.74 -4.13 -3.35
C PRO A 116 9.98 -2.80 -4.09
N PHE A 117 8.91 -2.17 -4.57
CA PHE A 117 8.90 -0.82 -5.13
C PHE A 117 7.73 -0.05 -4.52
N VAL A 118 8.04 1.04 -3.81
CA VAL A 118 7.07 1.94 -3.19
C VAL A 118 6.94 3.19 -4.05
N GLY A 119 5.72 3.47 -4.49
CA GLY A 119 5.38 4.68 -5.24
C GLY A 119 5.19 5.87 -4.32
N ARG A 120 5.29 7.10 -4.83
CA ARG A 120 5.15 8.29 -3.98
C ARG A 120 4.77 9.55 -4.75
N THR A 121 3.83 10.30 -4.20
CA THR A 121 3.53 11.68 -4.62
C THR A 121 3.00 12.49 -3.42
N GLY A 122 2.41 13.66 -3.66
CA GLY A 122 1.96 14.63 -2.67
C GLY A 122 2.29 16.06 -3.09
N CYS A 123 1.77 17.04 -2.35
CA CYS A 123 1.85 18.46 -2.68
C CYS A 123 2.65 19.27 -1.64
N VAL A 124 3.00 20.51 -1.99
CA VAL A 124 3.53 21.51 -1.06
C VAL A 124 2.70 22.80 -1.20
N ILE A 125 1.70 22.94 -0.33
CA ILE A 125 0.84 24.13 -0.26
C ILE A 125 1.58 25.22 0.51
N ARG A 126 1.52 26.47 0.04
CA ARG A 126 2.19 27.62 0.68
C ARG A 126 1.16 28.57 1.26
N SER A 127 1.48 29.15 2.42
CA SER A 127 0.55 30.05 3.12
C SER A 127 1.28 31.17 3.87
N ASN A 128 0.56 32.26 4.09
CA ASN A 128 0.92 33.33 5.02
C ASN A 128 0.16 33.23 6.36
N SER A 129 -0.84 32.34 6.45
CA SER A 129 -1.60 32.07 7.66
C SER A 129 -0.92 31.01 8.53
N GLU A 130 -1.00 31.19 9.85
CA GLU A 130 -0.60 30.19 10.87
C GLU A 130 -1.65 29.09 11.06
N ASP A 131 -2.77 29.18 10.34
CA ASP A 131 -3.81 28.16 10.27
C ASP A 131 -3.22 26.76 9.96
N ASN A 132 -3.57 25.81 10.81
CA ASN A 132 -3.08 24.44 10.83
C ASN A 132 -3.97 23.43 10.10
N THR A 133 -5.03 23.87 9.40
CA THR A 133 -5.81 23.04 8.47
C THR A 133 -4.89 22.18 7.58
N ARG A 134 -5.17 20.88 7.54
CA ARG A 134 -4.53 19.96 6.58
C ARG A 134 -5.44 19.83 5.36
N ASP A 135 -5.21 20.67 4.36
CA ASP A 135 -5.97 20.67 3.11
C ASP A 135 -5.63 19.46 2.22
N TRP A 136 -6.01 18.27 2.70
CA TRP A 136 -5.91 17.02 1.95
C TRP A 136 -6.84 16.99 0.74
N GLU A 137 -7.99 17.67 0.80
CA GLU A 137 -8.90 17.81 -0.33
C GLU A 137 -8.25 18.57 -1.47
N GLY A 138 -7.74 19.78 -1.22
CA GLY A 138 -6.98 20.56 -2.20
C GLY A 138 -5.77 19.79 -2.72
N CYS A 139 -4.99 19.16 -1.84
CA CYS A 139 -3.81 18.38 -2.23
C CYS A 139 -4.14 17.22 -3.19
N ILE A 140 -5.15 16.40 -2.87
CA ILE A 140 -5.49 15.22 -3.66
C ILE A 140 -6.28 15.61 -4.92
N ARG A 141 -7.07 16.69 -4.87
CA ARG A 141 -7.70 17.31 -6.04
C ARG A 141 -6.68 17.87 -7.03
N ASP A 142 -5.63 18.55 -6.56
CA ASP A 142 -4.55 19.05 -7.42
C ASP A 142 -3.81 17.87 -8.09
N MET A 143 -3.62 16.76 -7.38
CA MET A 143 -3.05 15.52 -7.92
C MET A 143 -3.96 14.86 -8.97
N HIS A 144 -5.28 14.84 -8.76
CA HIS A 144 -6.23 14.36 -9.80
C HIS A 144 -6.28 15.31 -11.00
N GLY A 145 -6.23 16.62 -10.75
CA GLY A 145 -6.27 17.67 -11.76
C GLY A 145 -5.12 17.62 -12.78
N GLU A 146 -4.02 16.91 -12.48
CA GLU A 146 -2.96 16.67 -13.47
C GLU A 146 -3.42 15.82 -14.67
N ALA A 147 -4.57 15.12 -14.58
CA ALA A 147 -5.24 14.47 -15.72
C ALA A 147 -5.36 15.41 -16.94
N SER A 148 -5.64 16.70 -16.70
CA SER A 148 -5.77 17.74 -17.73
C SER A 148 -4.50 17.98 -18.56
N ARG A 149 -3.34 17.49 -18.10
CA ARG A 149 -2.04 17.61 -18.78
C ARG A 149 -1.72 16.40 -19.65
N ILE A 150 -2.53 15.34 -19.57
CA ILE A 150 -2.41 14.16 -20.42
C ILE A 150 -3.11 14.46 -21.76
N PRO A 151 -2.44 14.25 -22.91
CA PRO A 151 -3.09 14.36 -24.22
C PRO A 151 -4.30 13.44 -24.29
N SER A 152 -5.44 13.94 -24.78
CA SER A 152 -6.70 13.18 -24.81
C SER A 152 -6.51 11.85 -25.55
N ALA A 153 -6.57 10.75 -24.80
CA ALA A 153 -6.38 9.42 -25.34
C ALA A 153 -7.63 8.99 -26.12
N SER A 154 -7.48 8.21 -27.20
CA SER A 154 -8.65 7.57 -27.80
C SER A 154 -9.24 6.56 -26.82
N SER A 155 -10.54 6.26 -26.93
CA SER A 155 -11.25 5.40 -25.97
C SER A 155 -10.70 3.96 -25.84
N ASN A 156 -9.76 3.57 -26.70
CA ASN A 156 -9.08 2.26 -26.70
C ASN A 156 -7.54 2.40 -26.57
N SER A 157 -6.98 3.59 -26.36
CA SER A 157 -5.53 3.82 -26.27
C SER A 157 -5.01 3.52 -24.86
N PRO A 158 -4.01 2.63 -24.69
CA PRO A 158 -3.43 2.34 -23.37
C PRO A 158 -2.80 3.59 -22.74
N LEU A 159 -3.16 3.88 -21.49
CA LEU A 159 -2.76 5.12 -20.82
C LEU A 159 -1.36 4.99 -20.21
N LYS A 160 -0.43 5.86 -20.59
CA LYS A 160 0.94 5.93 -20.04
C LYS A 160 1.12 7.17 -19.15
N THR A 161 1.96 7.06 -18.12
CA THR A 161 2.42 8.21 -17.33
C THR A 161 3.03 9.27 -18.25
N THR A 162 2.42 10.46 -18.23
CA THR A 162 2.88 11.62 -19.00
C THR A 162 3.71 12.54 -18.09
N ARG A 163 4.74 13.19 -18.65
CA ARG A 163 5.59 14.12 -17.91
C ARG A 163 4.76 15.30 -17.38
N GLY A 164 4.84 15.55 -16.09
CA GLY A 164 4.01 16.55 -15.41
C GLY A 164 2.61 16.06 -15.04
N ALA A 165 2.31 14.77 -15.16
CA ALA A 165 1.08 14.12 -14.68
C ALA A 165 1.36 12.88 -13.80
N GLU A 166 2.57 12.82 -13.23
CA GLU A 166 3.04 11.69 -12.43
C GLU A 166 2.24 11.48 -11.14
N SER A 167 1.60 12.53 -10.60
CA SER A 167 0.76 12.42 -9.39
C SER A 167 -0.60 11.84 -9.73
N PHE A 168 -1.22 12.30 -10.83
CA PHE A 168 -2.44 11.68 -11.35
C PHE A 168 -2.20 10.20 -11.65
N SER A 169 -1.15 9.87 -12.41
CA SER A 169 -0.94 8.48 -12.81
C SER A 169 -0.56 7.56 -11.65
N GLN A 170 0.00 8.08 -10.55
CA GLN A 170 0.15 7.30 -9.32
C GLN A 170 -1.19 7.11 -8.59
N LEU A 171 -2.01 8.16 -8.48
CA LEU A 171 -3.35 8.06 -7.86
C LEU A 171 -4.26 7.09 -8.62
N ALA A 172 -4.22 7.14 -9.95
CA ALA A 172 -5.02 6.32 -10.85
C ALA A 172 -4.37 4.96 -11.22
N TRP A 173 -3.26 4.57 -10.59
CA TRP A 173 -2.56 3.33 -10.94
C TRP A 173 -3.38 2.10 -10.50
N ALA A 174 -3.95 1.34 -11.44
CA ALA A 174 -4.92 0.28 -11.13
C ALA A 174 -4.39 -0.76 -10.13
N LYS A 175 -3.14 -1.18 -10.29
CA LYS A 175 -2.46 -2.17 -9.45
C LYS A 175 -2.11 -1.66 -8.04
N THR A 176 -2.11 -0.35 -7.80
CA THR A 176 -1.83 0.22 -6.48
C THR A 176 -3.09 0.14 -5.62
N TRP A 177 -2.99 -0.49 -4.46
CA TRP A 177 -4.13 -0.80 -3.59
C TRP A 177 -3.84 -0.57 -2.09
N ARG A 178 -2.62 -0.18 -1.73
CA ARG A 178 -2.28 0.36 -0.41
C ARG A 178 -1.83 1.81 -0.54
N VAL A 179 -2.28 2.66 0.38
CA VAL A 179 -1.81 4.05 0.53
C VAL A 179 -1.57 4.38 2.00
N GLY A 180 -0.49 5.10 2.28
CA GLY A 180 -0.21 5.64 3.60
C GLY A 180 0.47 7.00 3.46
N CYS A 181 0.05 7.97 4.27
CA CYS A 181 0.42 9.38 4.09
C CYS A 181 0.91 10.04 5.38
N GLY A 182 1.58 11.18 5.24
CA GLY A 182 2.10 11.99 6.33
C GLY A 182 2.20 13.47 6.00
N TYR A 183 2.26 14.30 7.04
CA TYR A 183 2.15 15.75 6.97
C TYR A 183 3.23 16.46 7.78
N ALA A 184 3.75 17.57 7.27
CA ALA A 184 4.64 18.47 8.01
C ALA A 184 4.38 19.94 7.64
N MET A 185 4.46 20.83 8.61
CA MET A 185 4.36 22.29 8.43
C MET A 185 5.60 22.95 9.03
N TYR A 186 6.26 23.82 8.25
CA TYR A 186 7.52 24.46 8.61
C TYR A 186 7.62 25.88 8.03
N PRO A 187 8.52 26.75 8.54
CA PRO A 187 8.75 28.08 7.97
C PRO A 187 9.21 27.98 6.51
N SER A 188 8.62 28.82 5.65
CA SER A 188 9.01 28.90 4.25
C SER A 188 10.37 29.56 4.09
N GLN A 189 11.28 28.88 3.39
CA GLN A 189 12.54 29.47 2.92
C GLN A 189 12.37 30.29 1.63
N ARG A 190 11.16 30.32 1.04
CA ARG A 190 10.85 31.10 -0.17
C ARG A 190 10.18 32.43 0.18
N GLN A 191 10.57 33.49 -0.53
CA GLN A 191 9.92 34.79 -0.45
C GLN A 191 8.44 34.70 -0.86
N GLY A 192 7.59 35.57 -0.29
CA GLY A 192 6.15 35.63 -0.58
C GLY A 192 5.27 34.62 0.18
N SER A 193 5.86 33.77 1.03
CA SER A 193 5.12 32.84 1.90
C SER A 193 5.78 32.73 3.27
N ARG A 194 5.01 32.63 4.35
CA ARG A 194 5.53 32.40 5.71
C ARG A 194 5.72 30.92 6.04
N PHE A 195 4.90 30.04 5.45
CA PHE A 195 4.89 28.61 5.75
C PHE A 195 4.78 27.76 4.49
N GLU A 196 5.44 26.59 4.51
CA GLU A 196 5.14 25.48 3.62
C GLU A 196 4.41 24.37 4.41
N LYS A 197 3.31 23.86 3.86
CA LYS A 197 2.60 22.67 4.30
C LYS A 197 2.91 21.55 3.32
N ARG A 198 3.67 20.55 3.75
CA ARG A 198 4.12 19.41 2.97
C ARG A 198 3.25 18.20 3.26
N PHE A 199 2.67 17.67 2.21
CA PHE A 199 1.86 16.46 2.21
C PHE A 199 2.62 15.40 1.43
N THR A 200 2.76 14.20 1.97
CA THR A 200 3.38 13.05 1.28
C THR A 200 2.45 11.86 1.37
N CYS A 201 2.27 11.14 0.28
CA CYS A 201 1.62 9.84 0.24
C CYS A 201 2.54 8.81 -0.43
N ALA A 202 2.71 7.66 0.22
CA ALA A 202 3.42 6.51 -0.28
C ALA A 202 2.42 5.41 -0.68
N TYR A 203 2.77 4.62 -1.70
CA TYR A 203 1.84 3.79 -2.46
C TYR A 203 2.38 2.38 -2.68
N GLY A 204 1.50 1.39 -2.54
CA GLY A 204 1.83 -0.03 -2.56
C GLY A 204 0.91 -0.87 -3.46
N PRO A 205 1.46 -1.68 -4.37
CA PRO A 205 2.77 -1.48 -5.01
C PRO A 205 2.85 -0.10 -5.68
N GLY A 206 4.07 0.40 -5.92
CA GLY A 206 4.27 1.67 -6.60
C GLY A 206 3.83 1.67 -8.07
N GLY A 207 3.37 2.83 -8.54
CA GLY A 207 2.99 3.07 -9.92
C GLY A 207 4.05 3.80 -10.75
N ASN A 208 3.64 4.37 -11.88
CA ASN A 208 4.52 5.09 -12.82
C ASN A 208 5.68 4.25 -13.37
N MET A 209 5.52 2.92 -13.42
CA MET A 209 6.56 2.01 -13.91
C MET A 209 6.76 2.15 -15.43
N ARG A 210 8.02 2.38 -15.83
CA ARG A 210 8.37 2.72 -17.22
C ARG A 210 7.96 1.61 -18.20
N GLY A 211 6.97 1.91 -19.04
CA GLY A 211 6.47 1.00 -20.09
C GLY A 211 5.20 0.25 -19.70
N GLU A 212 4.81 0.23 -18.43
CA GLU A 212 3.50 -0.25 -18.00
C GLU A 212 2.40 0.76 -18.29
N ASP A 213 1.14 0.33 -18.21
CA ASP A 213 -0.05 1.17 -18.33
C ASP A 213 -0.55 1.59 -16.94
N VAL A 214 -1.14 2.77 -16.85
CA VAL A 214 -1.73 3.29 -15.61
C VAL A 214 -2.90 2.41 -15.17
N TYR A 215 -3.72 1.97 -16.11
CA TYR A 215 -4.80 1.00 -15.94
C TYR A 215 -5.13 0.32 -17.27
N LYS A 216 -5.83 -0.82 -17.24
CA LYS A 216 -6.39 -1.42 -18.46
C LYS A 216 -7.62 -0.64 -18.90
N VAL A 217 -7.64 -0.26 -20.17
CA VAL A 217 -8.75 0.43 -20.80
C VAL A 217 -9.87 -0.56 -21.12
N GLY A 218 -11.07 -0.31 -20.63
CA GLY A 218 -12.21 -1.21 -20.83
C GLY A 218 -13.46 -0.75 -20.08
N GLN A 219 -14.49 -1.61 -20.07
CA GLN A 219 -15.71 -1.34 -19.30
C GLN A 219 -15.41 -1.42 -17.80
N PRO A 220 -16.03 -0.58 -16.95
CA PRO A 220 -15.85 -0.67 -15.50
C PRO A 220 -16.13 -2.08 -14.99
N CYS A 221 -15.36 -2.53 -14.00
CA CYS A 221 -15.39 -3.90 -13.46
C CYS A 221 -14.99 -5.05 -14.42
N SER A 222 -14.73 -4.82 -15.72
CA SER A 222 -14.73 -5.94 -16.71
C SER A 222 -13.47 -6.80 -16.74
N ASP A 223 -12.40 -6.41 -16.03
CA ASP A 223 -11.13 -7.14 -15.94
C ASP A 223 -10.50 -6.98 -14.53
N CYS A 224 -11.38 -6.97 -13.52
CA CYS A 224 -10.98 -6.97 -12.12
C CYS A 224 -10.14 -8.21 -11.76
N PRO A 225 -9.06 -8.07 -10.96
CA PRO A 225 -8.22 -9.20 -10.56
C PRO A 225 -8.98 -10.33 -9.83
N GLU A 226 -8.53 -11.57 -10.01
CA GLU A 226 -9.05 -12.73 -9.28
C GLU A 226 -9.03 -12.49 -7.75
N GLY A 227 -10.08 -12.96 -7.06
CA GLY A 227 -10.30 -12.69 -5.63
C GLY A 227 -11.17 -11.45 -5.35
N THR A 228 -11.18 -10.45 -6.24
CA THR A 228 -11.95 -9.21 -6.04
C THR A 228 -13.40 -9.29 -6.57
N CYS A 229 -14.21 -8.31 -6.19
CA CYS A 229 -15.53 -8.02 -6.73
C CYS A 229 -15.66 -6.52 -7.02
N CYS A 230 -16.66 -6.11 -7.80
CA CYS A 230 -16.86 -4.71 -8.16
C CYS A 230 -18.35 -4.35 -8.24
N GLY A 231 -18.73 -3.22 -7.65
CA GLY A 231 -20.09 -2.70 -7.60
C GLY A 231 -21.12 -3.75 -7.12
N ALA A 232 -22.19 -3.93 -7.90
CA ALA A 232 -23.28 -4.84 -7.55
C ALA A 232 -22.87 -6.33 -7.40
N SER A 233 -21.76 -6.77 -8.02
CA SER A 233 -21.28 -8.15 -7.88
C SER A 233 -20.88 -8.49 -6.44
N CYS A 234 -20.43 -7.49 -5.67
CA CYS A 234 -20.10 -7.63 -4.26
C CYS A 234 -21.31 -7.97 -3.37
N ARG A 235 -22.55 -7.82 -3.85
CA ARG A 235 -23.76 -8.21 -3.08
C ARG A 235 -23.93 -9.73 -2.97
N ARG A 236 -23.37 -10.53 -3.90
CA ARG A 236 -23.18 -11.98 -3.72
C ARG A 236 -22.31 -12.29 -2.49
N TYR A 237 -21.45 -11.33 -2.17
CA TYR A 237 -20.39 -11.37 -1.20
C TYR A 237 -20.69 -10.42 -0.03
N GLY A 238 -21.96 -10.30 0.40
CA GLY A 238 -22.37 -9.57 1.62
C GLY A 238 -22.05 -8.08 1.69
N TYR A 239 -21.30 -7.55 0.72
CA TYR A 239 -20.58 -6.30 0.78
C TYR A 239 -21.20 -5.29 -0.18
N THR A 240 -21.38 -4.06 0.29
CA THR A 240 -21.81 -2.95 -0.54
C THR A 240 -20.58 -2.09 -0.82
N ALA A 241 -19.99 -2.27 -2.01
CA ALA A 241 -18.85 -1.47 -2.46
C ALA A 241 -19.23 0.03 -2.41
N PRO A 242 -18.49 0.85 -1.63
CA PRO A 242 -18.82 2.27 -1.45
C PRO A 242 -18.43 3.13 -2.66
N PHE A 243 -17.62 2.59 -3.59
CA PHE A 243 -17.15 3.26 -4.79
C PHE A 243 -17.53 2.44 -6.04
N GLU A 244 -18.00 3.12 -7.09
CA GLU A 244 -18.38 2.46 -8.34
C GLU A 244 -17.15 2.24 -9.24
N GLY A 245 -17.14 1.15 -10.00
CA GLY A 245 -16.04 0.80 -10.90
C GLY A 245 -14.75 0.31 -10.23
N LEU A 246 -14.69 0.27 -8.89
CA LEU A 246 -13.53 -0.24 -8.15
C LEU A 246 -13.65 -1.74 -7.83
N CYS A 247 -12.52 -2.43 -7.95
CA CYS A 247 -12.33 -3.83 -7.62
C CYS A 247 -11.89 -3.97 -6.15
N THR A 248 -12.81 -4.37 -5.26
CA THR A 248 -12.60 -4.51 -3.81
C THR A 248 -12.46 -5.99 -3.42
N GLY A 249 -11.76 -6.28 -2.31
CA GLY A 249 -11.75 -7.63 -1.69
C GLY A 249 -10.44 -8.40 -1.78
N TYR A 250 -9.30 -7.70 -1.77
CA TYR A 250 -7.99 -8.34 -1.72
C TYR A 250 -7.67 -8.81 -0.28
N ALA A 251 -7.39 -10.11 -0.11
CA ALA A 251 -7.08 -10.68 1.21
C ALA A 251 -5.56 -10.79 1.41
N GLU A 252 -5.06 -10.36 2.57
CA GLU A 252 -3.62 -10.26 2.86
C GLU A 252 -3.31 -10.63 4.32
N ALA A 253 -2.12 -11.20 4.55
CA ALA A 253 -1.51 -11.32 5.86
C ALA A 253 -0.01 -10.99 5.76
N VAL A 254 0.51 -10.21 6.70
CA VAL A 254 1.94 -9.89 6.82
C VAL A 254 2.49 -10.64 8.04
N LEU A 255 3.63 -11.33 7.90
CA LEU A 255 4.14 -12.23 8.93
C LEU A 255 5.59 -11.94 9.29
N GLU A 256 5.86 -11.76 10.58
CA GLU A 256 7.22 -11.69 11.12
C GLU A 256 7.87 -13.07 11.22
N ALA A 257 9.19 -13.10 11.46
CA ALA A 257 9.95 -14.34 11.57
C ALA A 257 9.46 -15.22 12.74
N GLY A 258 8.88 -16.38 12.40
CA GLY A 258 8.34 -17.36 13.35
C GLY A 258 6.82 -17.33 13.49
N GLN A 259 6.16 -16.24 13.08
CA GLN A 259 4.70 -16.15 13.08
C GLN A 259 4.08 -17.04 11.98
N SER A 260 2.81 -17.39 12.17
CA SER A 260 1.98 -17.92 11.08
C SER A 260 0.60 -17.26 11.07
N ALA A 261 0.00 -17.16 9.88
CA ALA A 261 -1.37 -16.71 9.70
C ALA A 261 -2.21 -17.90 9.23
N GLU A 262 -3.28 -18.19 9.98
CA GLU A 262 -4.39 -18.94 9.41
C GLU A 262 -5.31 -17.97 8.66
N MET A 263 -5.61 -18.26 7.40
CA MET A 263 -6.66 -17.57 6.63
C MET A 263 -7.85 -18.53 6.51
N THR A 264 -8.72 -18.49 7.52
CA THR A 264 -9.98 -19.23 7.52
C THR A 264 -11.05 -18.46 6.74
N PHE A 265 -11.90 -19.18 6.02
CA PHE A 265 -13.01 -18.64 5.24
C PHE A 265 -14.32 -19.28 5.74
N ASP A 266 -15.34 -18.49 6.10
CA ASP A 266 -16.49 -18.91 6.93
C ASP A 266 -17.61 -19.70 6.20
N GLN A 267 -17.27 -20.46 5.15
CA GLN A 267 -18.07 -20.45 3.90
C GLN A 267 -18.28 -21.84 3.24
N ILE A 268 -18.53 -21.96 1.91
CA ILE A 268 -18.64 -23.23 1.11
C ILE A 268 -18.24 -22.99 -0.37
N ILE A 269 -17.21 -23.68 -0.90
CA ILE A 269 -16.69 -23.55 -2.28
C ILE A 269 -17.07 -24.79 -3.08
N ARG A 270 -17.49 -24.58 -4.33
CA ARG A 270 -17.87 -25.65 -5.24
C ARG A 270 -17.38 -25.28 -6.65
N PRO A 271 -16.22 -25.79 -7.11
CA PRO A 271 -15.79 -25.57 -8.49
C PRO A 271 -16.78 -26.26 -9.43
N GLY A 272 -17.36 -25.50 -10.38
CA GLY A 272 -18.52 -25.98 -11.15
C GLY A 272 -18.24 -27.23 -11.98
N ARG A 273 -17.07 -27.28 -12.64
CA ARG A 273 -16.43 -28.49 -13.21
C ARG A 273 -14.91 -28.26 -13.24
N GLY A 274 -14.14 -29.11 -12.56
CA GLY A 274 -12.68 -29.08 -12.59
C GLY A 274 -12.03 -28.66 -11.26
N SER A 275 -10.70 -28.52 -11.27
CA SER A 275 -9.88 -28.26 -10.09
C SER A 275 -10.06 -26.85 -9.53
N LEU A 276 -10.10 -26.72 -8.19
CA LEU A 276 -9.83 -25.44 -7.54
C LEU A 276 -8.39 -25.00 -7.85
N CYS A 277 -8.23 -23.74 -8.27
CA CYS A 277 -6.95 -23.06 -8.36
C CYS A 277 -6.86 -22.05 -7.21
N VAL A 278 -5.74 -22.07 -6.47
CA VAL A 278 -5.38 -20.98 -5.54
C VAL A 278 -4.14 -20.30 -6.11
N VAL A 279 -4.19 -18.97 -6.21
CA VAL A 279 -3.03 -18.13 -6.49
C VAL A 279 -2.58 -17.52 -5.19
N ALA A 280 -1.42 -17.92 -4.70
CA ALA A 280 -0.72 -17.19 -3.64
C ALA A 280 0.34 -16.30 -4.30
N GLU A 281 0.31 -15.01 -3.99
CA GLU A 281 1.41 -14.10 -4.23
C GLU A 281 2.05 -13.77 -2.88
N TYR A 282 3.35 -14.00 -2.76
CA TYR A 282 4.09 -13.64 -1.55
C TYR A 282 5.41 -12.98 -1.92
N SER A 283 5.77 -11.95 -1.16
CA SER A 283 7.09 -11.34 -1.13
C SER A 283 7.85 -11.86 0.08
N LYS A 284 9.12 -12.25 -0.13
CA LYS A 284 10.06 -12.41 0.98
C LYS A 284 10.73 -11.07 1.26
N GLY A 285 11.01 -10.80 2.53
CA GLY A 285 11.80 -9.66 2.97
C GLY A 285 13.22 -9.60 2.39
N PRO A 286 13.93 -8.49 2.67
CA PRO A 286 15.32 -8.32 2.25
C PRO A 286 16.25 -9.33 2.95
N ASN A 287 16.59 -10.40 2.22
CA ASN A 287 17.81 -11.17 2.52
C ASN A 287 19.02 -10.23 2.46
N VAL A 288 19.91 -10.33 3.44
CA VAL A 288 21.14 -9.51 3.49
C VAL A 288 22.05 -9.90 2.32
N ALA A 289 22.70 -8.92 1.69
CA ALA A 289 23.65 -9.18 0.60
C ALA A 289 24.73 -10.19 1.04
N GLY A 290 24.80 -11.34 0.37
CA GLY A 290 25.71 -12.44 0.69
C GLY A 290 25.11 -13.57 1.54
N GLN A 291 23.90 -13.44 2.10
CA GLN A 291 23.21 -14.55 2.76
C GLN A 291 22.29 -15.31 1.76
N PRO A 292 22.50 -16.62 1.54
CA PRO A 292 21.63 -17.42 0.70
C PRO A 292 20.34 -17.79 1.45
N ASP A 293 19.20 -17.40 0.86
CA ASP A 293 17.86 -17.68 1.36
C ASP A 293 17.61 -19.21 1.50
N ARG A 294 17.19 -19.64 2.69
CA ARG A 294 16.71 -21.00 2.99
C ARG A 294 15.30 -21.03 3.58
N GLY A 295 14.57 -19.92 3.47
CA GLY A 295 13.20 -19.78 3.98
C GLY A 295 12.25 -20.72 3.25
N LEU A 296 11.73 -21.70 3.99
CA LEU A 296 10.62 -22.55 3.57
C LEU A 296 9.31 -21.83 3.89
N PHE A 297 8.54 -21.49 2.85
CA PHE A 297 7.14 -21.13 3.03
C PHE A 297 6.30 -22.41 2.94
N ASN A 298 5.28 -22.56 3.79
CA ASN A 298 4.45 -23.76 3.86
C ASN A 298 2.98 -23.36 3.72
N LEU A 299 2.35 -23.62 2.56
CA LEU A 299 0.89 -23.49 2.44
C LEU A 299 0.25 -24.75 3.01
N VAL A 300 -0.44 -24.62 4.14
CA VAL A 300 -1.28 -25.67 4.71
C VAL A 300 -2.69 -25.54 4.15
N VAL A 301 -3.17 -26.57 3.46
CA VAL A 301 -4.57 -26.69 3.02
C VAL A 301 -5.23 -27.81 3.82
N THR A 302 -6.19 -27.46 4.67
CA THR A 302 -6.92 -28.39 5.54
C THR A 302 -8.39 -28.46 5.10
N PRO A 303 -8.88 -29.59 4.58
CA PRO A 303 -10.29 -29.73 4.24
C PRO A 303 -11.15 -29.80 5.49
N VAL A 304 -12.18 -28.95 5.61
CA VAL A 304 -12.93 -28.81 6.89
C VAL A 304 -13.76 -30.06 7.24
N GLU A 305 -14.33 -30.75 6.27
CA GLU A 305 -14.99 -32.05 6.50
C GLU A 305 -14.00 -33.20 6.80
N ARG A 306 -12.71 -33.02 6.51
CA ARG A 306 -11.66 -34.05 6.60
C ARG A 306 -10.30 -33.47 6.98
N PRO A 307 -10.14 -32.95 8.22
CA PRO A 307 -8.89 -32.33 8.66
C PRO A 307 -7.72 -33.33 8.67
N GLU A 308 -7.98 -34.63 8.75
CA GLU A 308 -6.97 -35.69 8.65
C GLU A 308 -6.32 -35.78 7.26
N ARG A 309 -6.88 -35.09 6.25
CA ARG A 309 -6.36 -34.99 4.88
C ARG A 309 -5.63 -33.68 4.59
N GLN A 310 -5.16 -32.99 5.63
CA GLN A 310 -4.27 -31.84 5.52
C GLN A 310 -3.16 -32.07 4.48
N ARG A 311 -2.93 -31.06 3.63
CA ARG A 311 -1.84 -31.01 2.67
C ARG A 311 -0.97 -29.79 2.95
N THR A 312 0.24 -30.02 3.44
CA THR A 312 1.29 -28.99 3.45
C THR A 312 2.02 -29.01 2.12
N ILE A 313 2.08 -27.87 1.45
CA ILE A 313 2.90 -27.65 0.25
C ILE A 313 4.11 -26.83 0.68
N ASN A 314 5.28 -27.46 0.67
CA ASN A 314 6.54 -26.84 1.07
C ASN A 314 7.15 -26.12 -0.15
N PHE A 315 7.44 -24.84 -0.02
CA PHE A 315 8.05 -24.02 -1.06
C PHE A 315 9.46 -23.60 -0.65
N SER A 316 10.45 -24.07 -1.41
CA SER A 316 11.80 -23.52 -1.41
C SER A 316 12.00 -22.77 -2.73
N GLY A 317 12.41 -21.50 -2.65
CA GLY A 317 12.54 -20.60 -3.79
C GLY A 317 13.80 -19.77 -3.67
N GLY A 318 14.64 -19.81 -4.71
CA GLY A 318 15.91 -19.08 -4.75
C GLY A 318 15.79 -17.74 -5.48
N SER A 319 16.27 -16.66 -4.84
CA SER A 319 16.68 -15.38 -5.44
C SER A 319 15.67 -14.53 -6.23
N SER A 320 14.46 -14.99 -6.58
CA SER A 320 13.40 -14.16 -7.19
C SER A 320 12.35 -13.73 -6.16
N ALA A 321 12.27 -12.42 -5.87
CA ALA A 321 11.54 -11.88 -4.71
C ALA A 321 9.99 -11.82 -4.80
N VAL A 322 9.40 -12.31 -5.89
CA VAL A 322 7.94 -12.51 -6.04
C VAL A 322 7.72 -13.87 -6.71
N LEU A 323 6.91 -14.72 -6.08
CA LEU A 323 6.54 -16.03 -6.63
C LEU A 323 5.02 -16.13 -6.74
N ARG A 324 4.49 -15.88 -7.94
CA ARG A 324 3.09 -16.19 -8.30
C ARG A 324 2.98 -17.70 -8.51
N MET A 325 2.26 -18.40 -7.63
CA MET A 325 2.17 -19.86 -7.68
C MET A 325 0.73 -20.33 -7.86
N ARG A 326 0.49 -21.17 -8.86
CA ARG A 326 -0.82 -21.80 -9.13
C ARG A 326 -0.88 -23.17 -8.47
N VAL A 327 -1.61 -23.28 -7.36
CA VAL A 327 -1.89 -24.57 -6.71
C VAL A 327 -3.16 -25.16 -7.31
N THR A 328 -3.05 -26.31 -7.95
CA THR A 328 -4.16 -27.03 -8.60
C THR A 328 -4.53 -28.26 -7.77
N LEU A 329 -5.69 -28.23 -7.10
CA LEU A 329 -6.17 -29.34 -6.28
C LEU A 329 -7.05 -30.28 -7.11
N MET A 330 -6.58 -31.52 -7.31
CA MET A 330 -7.27 -32.56 -8.09
C MET A 330 -8.18 -33.45 -7.21
N TYR A 331 -9.08 -32.84 -6.45
CA TYR A 331 -10.01 -33.56 -5.59
C TYR A 331 -11.39 -32.88 -5.52
N ASP A 332 -12.46 -33.65 -5.66
CA ASP A 332 -13.80 -33.26 -5.20
C ASP A 332 -13.86 -33.41 -3.67
N VAL A 333 -13.46 -32.36 -2.94
CA VAL A 333 -13.72 -32.23 -1.50
C VAL A 333 -14.51 -30.95 -1.26
N PRO A 334 -15.61 -30.99 -0.48
CA PRO A 334 -16.24 -29.77 0.01
C PRO A 334 -15.26 -28.99 0.89
N LEU A 335 -14.83 -27.82 0.40
CA LEU A 335 -14.06 -26.85 1.16
C LEU A 335 -15.01 -25.77 1.67
N GLN A 336 -14.83 -25.33 2.91
CA GLN A 336 -15.55 -24.17 3.43
C GLN A 336 -14.80 -22.87 3.06
N VAL A 337 -15.13 -22.25 1.92
CA VAL A 337 -14.60 -20.97 1.35
C VAL A 337 -15.64 -20.41 0.36
N GLY A 338 -15.99 -19.12 0.20
CA GLY A 338 -16.81 -18.65 -0.95
C GLY A 338 -18.09 -17.81 -0.73
N ALA A 339 -18.91 -18.04 0.30
CA ALA A 339 -20.10 -17.23 0.68
C ALA A 339 -19.68 -15.92 1.40
N LEU A 340 -18.89 -15.14 0.67
CA LEU A 340 -17.99 -14.07 1.10
C LEU A 340 -18.68 -12.89 1.82
N ASN A 341 -17.92 -12.21 2.67
CA ASN A 341 -18.03 -10.78 2.94
C ASN A 341 -16.61 -10.28 3.16
N ILE A 342 -16.27 -9.08 2.71
CA ILE A 342 -14.87 -8.61 2.76
C ILE A 342 -14.44 -8.29 4.22
N SER A 343 -15.42 -8.27 5.13
CA SER A 343 -15.27 -8.30 6.60
C SER A 343 -15.15 -9.70 7.24
N ASN A 344 -15.35 -10.78 6.47
CA ASN A 344 -15.52 -12.15 6.96
C ASN A 344 -14.41 -13.08 6.47
N TYR A 345 -13.19 -12.77 6.90
CA TYR A 345 -12.10 -13.72 7.02
C TYR A 345 -11.32 -13.37 8.29
N HIS A 346 -11.02 -14.37 9.11
CA HIS A 346 -10.24 -14.16 10.33
C HIS A 346 -8.78 -14.53 10.05
N VAL A 347 -7.95 -13.52 9.77
CA VAL A 347 -6.48 -13.69 9.84
C VAL A 347 -6.11 -13.87 11.31
N ARG A 348 -6.01 -15.12 11.75
CA ARG A 348 -5.51 -15.42 13.08
C ARG A 348 -3.99 -15.51 13.03
N TYR A 349 -3.34 -14.46 13.53
CA TYR A 349 -1.92 -14.50 13.85
C TYR A 349 -1.70 -15.49 15.00
N LEU A 350 -0.81 -16.45 14.77
CA LEU A 350 -0.38 -17.47 15.73
C LEU A 350 1.09 -17.23 16.08
N THR A 351 1.36 -17.24 17.39
CA THR A 351 2.67 -17.04 18.05
C THR A 351 3.32 -18.37 18.42
#